data_AF-A0A9C7UZT4-F1
#
_entry.id   AF-A0A9C7UZT4-F1
#
_cell.length_a   1.000
_cell.length_b   1.000
_cell.length_c   1.000
_cell.angle_alpha   90.00
_cell.angle_beta   90.00
_cell.angle_gamma   90.00
#
_symmetry.space_group_name_H-M   'P 1'
#
loop_
_entity.id
_entity.type
_entity.pdbx_description
1 polymer ?
#
loop_
_entity_poly.entity_id
_entity_poly.type
_entity_poly.pdbx_seq_one_letter_code
_entity_poly.pdbx_strand_id
1 'polypeptide(L)'
;MLSKLLSHETCAECRICCGFVDSDKWEIPIFAGEEESAVAEGTAPVRQIPGTKSCVFDMKFHGSEVIMCPAASDHGCTLGDKRPFDCMIWPFRVNSINGMRVITISPVCPAVIKLPLEELCRFVNSDGFAERLFRHATEFPETVKPYEQGYPILAVDL
;
A
#
# COMPACT_ATOMS: atom_id res chain seq x y z
N MET A 1 -0.10 -10.46 4.03
CA MET A 1 0.91 -10.29 5.11
C MET A 1 0.31 -9.82 6.43
N LEU A 2 -0.90 -9.23 6.44
CA LEU A 2 -1.48 -8.59 7.62
C LEU A 2 -2.50 -9.43 8.40
N SER A 3 -2.66 -10.71 8.10
CA SER A 3 -3.74 -11.55 8.66
C SER A 3 -3.74 -11.65 10.19
N LYS A 4 -2.63 -11.32 10.87
CA LYS A 4 -2.55 -11.21 12.34
C LYS A 4 -3.18 -9.92 12.90
N LEU A 5 -3.37 -8.89 12.07
CA LEU A 5 -3.98 -7.60 12.45
C LEU A 5 -5.32 -7.34 11.75
N LEU A 6 -5.48 -7.84 10.52
CA LEU A 6 -6.61 -7.50 9.66
C LEU A 6 -7.04 -8.71 8.82
N SER A 7 -8.29 -9.12 9.00
CA SER A 7 -8.86 -10.24 8.24
C SER A 7 -9.23 -9.82 6.81
N HIS A 8 -9.34 -10.79 5.91
CA HIS A 8 -9.76 -10.53 4.52
C HIS A 8 -11.19 -10.01 4.47
N GLU A 9 -12.07 -10.53 5.32
CA GLU A 9 -13.48 -10.16 5.43
C GLU A 9 -13.61 -8.70 5.87
N THR A 10 -12.83 -8.29 6.89
CA THR A 10 -12.80 -6.90 7.36
C THR A 10 -12.43 -5.94 6.23
N CYS A 11 -11.41 -6.30 5.42
CA CYS A 11 -11.03 -5.51 4.25
C CYS A 11 -12.10 -5.50 3.15
N ALA A 12 -12.71 -6.65 2.87
CA ALA A 12 -13.72 -6.82 1.84
C ALA A 12 -14.99 -6.01 2.13
N GLU A 13 -15.38 -5.89 3.41
CA GLU A 13 -16.49 -5.05 3.85
C GLU A 13 -16.11 -3.56 3.82
N CYS A 14 -14.89 -3.21 4.28
CA CYS A 14 -14.46 -1.83 4.45
C CYS A 14 -14.16 -1.10 3.12
N ARG A 15 -13.35 -1.73 2.25
CA ARG A 15 -12.94 -1.23 0.90
C ARG A 15 -12.34 0.19 0.84
N ILE A 16 -12.04 0.82 1.98
CA ILE A 16 -11.54 2.21 2.01
C ILE A 16 -10.24 2.40 1.24
N CYS A 17 -9.31 1.44 1.30
CA CYS A 17 -8.04 1.50 0.57
C CYS A 17 -8.19 1.22 -0.94
N CYS A 18 -9.39 0.89 -1.40
CA CYS A 18 -9.67 0.64 -2.81
C CYS A 18 -10.36 1.82 -3.50
N GLY A 19 -10.74 2.87 -2.77
CA GLY A 19 -11.37 4.07 -3.31
C GLY A 19 -10.40 5.24 -3.32
N PHE A 20 -10.39 6.00 -4.41
CA PHE A 20 -9.49 7.13 -4.61
C PHE A 20 -10.25 8.34 -5.15
N VAL A 21 -9.81 9.54 -4.80
CA VAL A 21 -10.23 10.82 -5.38
C VAL A 21 -9.03 11.48 -6.07
N ASP A 22 -9.24 12.55 -6.86
CA ASP A 22 -8.11 13.16 -7.60
C ASP A 22 -6.97 13.66 -6.68
N SER A 23 -7.30 14.12 -5.47
CA SER A 23 -6.32 14.60 -4.49
C SER A 23 -5.47 13.50 -3.85
N ASP A 24 -5.90 12.23 -3.89
CA ASP A 24 -5.17 11.10 -3.31
C ASP A 24 -4.75 10.06 -4.36
N LYS A 25 -4.80 10.37 -5.66
CA LYS A 25 -4.33 9.47 -6.73
C LYS A 25 -2.87 8.99 -6.60
N TRP A 26 -2.06 9.67 -5.80
CA TRP A 26 -0.70 9.24 -5.46
C TRP A 26 -0.69 8.04 -4.50
N GLU A 27 -1.83 7.71 -3.89
CA GLU A 27 -2.08 6.53 -3.05
C GLU A 27 -2.45 5.28 -3.86
N ILE A 28 -2.68 5.39 -5.18
CA ILE A 28 -2.93 4.21 -6.03
C ILE A 28 -1.75 3.25 -5.85
N PRO A 29 -2.02 1.95 -5.59
CA PRO A 29 -0.95 0.99 -5.31
C PRO A 29 -0.04 0.82 -6.51
N ILE A 30 1.26 0.79 -6.23
CA ILE A 30 2.29 0.50 -7.24
C ILE A 30 2.42 -1.02 -7.38
N PHE A 31 2.34 -1.48 -8.62
CA PHE A 31 2.72 -2.83 -9.02
C PHE A 31 4.20 -2.80 -9.38
N ALA A 32 5.03 -3.32 -8.50
CA ALA A 32 6.48 -3.20 -8.54
C ALA A 32 7.14 -4.28 -9.39
N GLY A 33 7.97 -3.87 -10.34
CA GLY A 33 8.68 -4.76 -11.26
C GLY A 33 7.79 -5.43 -12.30
N GLU A 34 8.40 -6.31 -13.09
CA GLU A 34 7.75 -6.94 -14.26
C GLU A 34 6.62 -7.88 -13.87
N GLU A 35 6.80 -8.65 -12.79
CA GLU A 35 5.84 -9.67 -12.38
C GLU A 35 4.52 -9.06 -11.91
N GLU A 36 4.57 -8.07 -11.02
CA GLU A 36 3.36 -7.37 -10.57
C GLU A 36 2.77 -6.53 -11.70
N SER A 37 3.59 -5.90 -12.54
CA SER A 37 3.10 -5.12 -13.68
C SER A 37 2.32 -5.98 -14.67
N ALA A 38 2.79 -7.20 -14.97
CA ALA A 38 2.07 -8.13 -15.83
C ALA A 38 0.69 -8.53 -15.25
N VAL A 39 0.58 -8.64 -13.92
CA VAL A 39 -0.72 -8.87 -13.26
C VAL A 39 -1.66 -7.68 -13.46
N ALA A 40 -1.17 -6.45 -13.30
CA ALA A 40 -1.96 -5.25 -13.50
C ALA A 40 -2.43 -5.10 -14.96
N GLU A 41 -1.54 -5.31 -15.92
CA GLU A 41 -1.83 -5.26 -17.35
C GLU A 41 -2.89 -6.27 -17.78
N GLY A 42 -2.88 -7.46 -17.17
CA GLY A 42 -3.93 -8.47 -17.38
C GLY A 42 -5.28 -8.13 -16.73
N THR A 43 -5.34 -7.07 -15.92
CA THR A 43 -6.54 -6.69 -15.15
C THR A 43 -7.22 -5.45 -15.73
N ALA A 44 -6.46 -4.39 -16.03
CA ALA A 44 -6.98 -3.12 -16.51
C ALA A 44 -5.88 -2.29 -17.19
N PRO A 45 -6.22 -1.20 -17.91
CA PRO A 45 -5.22 -0.28 -18.44
C PRO A 45 -4.28 0.23 -17.34
N VAL A 46 -2.98 0.25 -17.64
CA VAL A 46 -1.94 0.71 -16.72
C VAL A 46 -1.19 1.90 -17.29
N ARG A 47 -0.59 2.67 -16.37
CA ARG A 47 0.39 3.71 -16.69
C ARG A 47 1.73 3.30 -16.08
N GLN A 48 2.74 3.21 -16.93
CA GLN A 48 4.11 2.90 -16.52
C GLN A 48 4.71 4.04 -15.69
N ILE A 49 5.51 3.70 -14.69
CA ILE A 49 6.31 4.65 -13.91
C ILE A 49 7.62 4.88 -14.68
N PRO A 50 7.89 6.11 -15.17
CA PRO A 50 9.05 6.38 -15.99
C PRO A 50 10.37 5.97 -15.34
N GLY A 51 11.24 5.31 -16.11
CA GLY A 51 12.56 4.87 -15.64
C GLY A 51 12.54 3.57 -14.81
N THR A 52 11.39 2.92 -14.68
CA THR A 52 11.23 1.66 -13.93
C THR A 52 10.51 0.62 -14.77
N LYS A 53 10.36 -0.59 -14.23
CA LYS A 53 9.54 -1.67 -14.79
C LYS A 53 8.19 -1.81 -14.07
N SER A 54 7.81 -0.77 -13.35
CA SER A 54 6.66 -0.75 -12.43
C SER A 54 5.53 0.08 -13.01
N CYS A 55 4.30 -0.21 -12.60
CA CYS A 55 3.13 0.49 -13.10
C CYS A 55 2.09 0.77 -12.00
N VAL A 56 1.11 1.58 -12.36
CA VAL A 56 -0.12 1.78 -11.60
C VAL A 56 -1.31 1.63 -12.54
N PHE A 57 -2.50 1.36 -12.02
CA PHE A 57 -3.71 1.44 -12.83
C PHE A 57 -3.92 2.87 -13.38
N ASP A 58 -4.24 2.98 -14.67
CA ASP A 58 -4.54 4.26 -15.33
C ASP A 58 -5.99 4.69 -15.06
N MET A 59 -6.24 5.10 -13.81
CA MET A 59 -7.56 5.52 -13.35
C MET A 59 -7.88 6.96 -13.81
N LYS A 60 -9.14 7.21 -14.20
CA LYS A 60 -9.63 8.53 -14.60
C LYS A 60 -10.42 9.16 -13.46
N PHE A 61 -10.06 10.39 -13.10
CA PHE A 61 -10.62 11.12 -11.96
C PHE A 61 -11.43 12.33 -12.40
N HIS A 62 -12.52 12.61 -11.67
CA HIS A 62 -13.44 13.71 -11.94
C HIS A 62 -13.76 14.49 -10.65
N GLY A 63 -12.85 15.38 -10.26
CA GLY A 63 -13.02 16.22 -9.07
C GLY A 63 -13.03 15.39 -7.77
N SER A 64 -14.14 15.45 -7.03
CA SER A 64 -14.31 14.77 -5.74
C SER A 64 -15.01 13.41 -5.83
N GLU A 65 -15.26 12.90 -7.03
CA GLU A 65 -15.85 11.56 -7.20
C GLU A 65 -14.86 10.49 -6.72
N VAL A 66 -15.37 9.54 -5.92
CA VAL A 66 -14.61 8.37 -5.50
C VAL A 66 -14.61 7.36 -6.63
N ILE A 67 -13.43 7.07 -7.16
CA ILE A 67 -13.19 6.10 -8.20
C ILE A 67 -12.62 4.84 -7.56
N MET A 68 -13.28 3.70 -7.79
CA MET A 68 -12.85 2.42 -7.24
C MET A 68 -11.72 1.81 -8.08
N CYS A 69 -10.76 1.18 -7.40
CA CYS A 69 -9.70 0.38 -7.99
C CYS A 69 -10.29 -0.65 -8.97
N PRO A 70 -9.70 -0.86 -10.16
CA PRO A 70 -10.17 -1.87 -11.12
C PRO A 70 -10.25 -3.31 -10.57
N ALA A 71 -9.46 -3.62 -9.54
CA ALA A 71 -9.47 -4.91 -8.86
C ALA A 71 -10.47 -4.98 -7.68
N ALA A 72 -11.22 -3.92 -7.39
CA ALA A 72 -12.21 -3.90 -6.31
C ALA A 72 -13.53 -4.53 -6.76
N SER A 73 -14.14 -5.31 -5.87
CA SER A 73 -15.49 -5.86 -6.05
C SER A 73 -16.31 -5.72 -4.76
N ASP A 74 -17.57 -6.14 -4.79
CA ASP A 74 -18.44 -6.22 -3.61
C ASP A 74 -18.01 -7.32 -2.62
N HIS A 75 -17.10 -8.21 -3.02
CA HIS A 75 -16.54 -9.27 -2.19
C HIS A 75 -15.05 -9.06 -1.87
N GLY A 76 -14.55 -7.83 -2.04
CA GLY A 76 -13.15 -7.48 -1.83
C GLY A 76 -12.31 -7.54 -3.11
N CYS A 77 -10.99 -7.66 -2.96
CA CYS A 77 -10.05 -7.58 -4.06
C CYS A 77 -10.04 -8.86 -4.91
N THR A 78 -10.21 -8.73 -6.22
CA THR A 78 -10.24 -9.85 -7.18
C THR A 78 -8.86 -10.46 -7.46
N LEU A 79 -7.78 -9.76 -7.11
CA LEU A 79 -6.40 -10.25 -7.32
C LEU A 79 -5.97 -11.31 -6.31
N GLY A 80 -6.64 -11.42 -5.15
CA GLY A 80 -6.31 -12.40 -4.12
C GLY A 80 -4.84 -12.31 -3.68
N ASP A 81 -4.08 -13.39 -3.88
CA ASP A 81 -2.64 -13.45 -3.55
C ASP A 81 -1.74 -12.76 -4.59
N LYS A 82 -2.29 -12.34 -5.74
CA LYS A 82 -1.58 -11.57 -6.77
C LYS A 82 -1.68 -10.06 -6.55
N ARG A 83 -2.17 -9.62 -5.38
CA ARG A 83 -2.17 -8.19 -5.02
C ARG A 83 -0.72 -7.67 -5.02
N PRO A 84 -0.49 -6.42 -5.42
CA PRO A 84 0.84 -5.85 -5.35
C PRO A 84 1.30 -5.77 -3.90
N PHE A 85 2.62 -5.79 -3.68
CA PHE A 85 3.21 -5.71 -2.35
C PHE A 85 2.66 -4.53 -1.55
N ASP A 86 2.47 -3.38 -2.19
CA ASP A 86 1.91 -2.16 -1.57
C ASP A 86 0.52 -2.41 -0.94
N CYS A 87 -0.37 -3.13 -1.64
CA CYS A 87 -1.66 -3.54 -1.09
C CYS A 87 -1.54 -4.60 0.02
N MET A 88 -0.53 -5.46 -0.03
CA MET A 88 -0.34 -6.53 0.96
C MET A 88 0.14 -6.02 2.32
N ILE A 89 0.71 -4.80 2.36
CA ILE A 89 1.25 -4.17 3.56
C ILE A 89 0.40 -2.99 4.06
N TRP A 90 -0.51 -2.43 3.25
CA TRP A 90 -1.38 -1.32 3.67
C TRP A 90 -2.20 -1.66 4.93
N PRO A 91 -2.19 -0.84 5.99
CA PRO A 91 -1.87 0.59 6.01
C PRO A 91 -0.42 0.96 6.36
N PHE A 92 0.47 -0.01 6.42
CA PHE A 92 1.90 0.25 6.58
C PHE A 92 2.54 0.63 5.24
N ARG A 93 3.61 1.41 5.28
CA ARG A 93 4.39 1.78 4.10
C ARG A 93 5.81 2.18 4.48
N VAL A 94 6.72 2.11 3.53
CA VAL A 94 8.05 2.70 3.68
C VAL A 94 8.02 4.14 3.18
N ASN A 95 8.41 5.08 4.03
CA ASN A 95 8.56 6.48 3.70
C ASN A 95 10.02 6.94 3.77
N SER A 96 10.33 8.01 3.05
CA SER A 96 11.59 8.75 3.20
C SER A 96 11.40 10.00 4.05
N ILE A 97 12.26 10.17 5.06
CA ILE A 97 12.37 11.39 5.88
C ILE A 97 13.85 11.72 6.11
N ASN A 98 14.29 12.90 5.67
CA ASN A 98 15.68 13.36 5.82
C ASN A 98 16.74 12.35 5.33
N GLY A 99 16.45 11.64 4.23
CA GLY A 99 17.33 10.61 3.67
C GLY A 99 17.28 9.25 4.37
N MET A 100 16.53 9.12 5.46
CA MET A 100 16.28 7.84 6.15
C MET A 100 15.02 7.18 5.59
N ARG A 101 14.99 5.84 5.58
CA ARG A 101 13.77 5.07 5.33
C ARG A 101 13.13 4.70 6.66
N VAL A 102 11.81 4.90 6.75
CA VAL A 102 11.03 4.62 7.95
C VAL A 102 9.77 3.85 7.58
N ILE A 103 9.30 2.97 8.45
CA ILE A 103 7.98 2.37 8.31
C ILE A 103 6.99 3.23 9.07
N THR A 104 5.95 3.68 8.39
CA THR A 104 4.86 4.42 8.99
C THR A 104 3.55 3.68 8.88
N ILE A 105 2.54 4.18 9.58
CA ILE A 105 1.16 3.72 9.48
C ILE A 105 0.25 4.87 9.05
N SER A 106 -0.57 4.63 8.02
CA SER A 106 -1.64 5.55 7.65
C SER A 106 -2.78 5.50 8.68
N PRO A 107 -3.27 6.65 9.17
CA PRO A 107 -4.40 6.71 10.10
C PRO A 107 -5.75 6.44 9.43
N VAL A 108 -5.78 6.26 8.10
CA VAL A 108 -7.02 6.10 7.32
C VAL A 108 -7.67 4.74 7.57
N CYS A 109 -6.90 3.70 7.91
CA CYS A 109 -7.47 2.38 8.16
C CYS A 109 -8.26 2.34 9.47
N PRO A 110 -9.60 2.23 9.44
CA PRO A 110 -10.43 2.35 10.65
C PRO A 110 -10.28 1.14 11.60
N ALA A 111 -9.79 0.01 11.09
CA ALA A 111 -9.56 -1.19 11.89
C ALA A 111 -8.21 -1.12 12.61
N VAL A 112 -7.14 -0.73 11.91
CA VAL A 112 -5.78 -0.76 12.46
C VAL A 112 -5.50 0.46 13.34
N ILE A 113 -6.04 1.65 13.02
CA ILE A 113 -5.77 2.88 13.80
C ILE A 113 -6.30 2.83 15.24
N LYS A 114 -7.24 1.90 15.53
CA LYS A 114 -7.80 1.69 16.87
C LYS A 114 -6.93 0.79 17.74
N LEU A 115 -5.95 0.11 17.16
CA LEU A 115 -5.07 -0.79 17.89
C LEU A 115 -4.07 0.01 18.73
N PRO A 116 -3.68 -0.48 19.92
CA PRO A 116 -2.64 0.15 20.73
C PRO A 116 -1.32 0.29 19.95
N LEU A 117 -0.67 1.44 20.07
CA LEU A 117 0.62 1.68 19.39
C LEU A 117 1.66 0.61 19.72
N GLU A 118 1.69 0.12 20.96
CA GLU A 118 2.60 -0.96 21.38
C GLU A 118 2.37 -2.25 20.56
N GLU A 119 1.12 -2.59 20.25
CA GLU A 119 0.78 -3.75 19.44
C GLU A 119 1.24 -3.59 18.00
N LEU A 120 1.07 -2.39 17.43
CA LEU A 120 1.52 -2.06 16.08
C LEU A 120 3.06 -2.10 15.98
N CYS A 121 3.75 -1.51 16.96
CA CYS A 121 5.21 -1.59 17.04
C CYS A 121 5.67 -3.05 17.16
N ARG A 122 5.04 -3.86 18.01
CA ARG A 122 5.37 -5.27 18.15
C ARG A 122 5.18 -6.03 16.84
N PHE A 123 4.06 -5.80 16.14
CA PHE A 123 3.78 -6.43 14.85
C PHE A 123 4.84 -6.08 13.80
N VAL A 124 5.16 -4.78 13.63
CA VAL A 124 6.14 -4.32 12.63
C VAL A 124 7.52 -4.92 12.88
N ASN A 125 7.90 -5.07 14.15
CA ASN A 125 9.21 -5.60 14.55
C ASN A 125 9.22 -7.13 14.76
N SER A 126 8.16 -7.84 14.34
CA SER A 126 8.06 -9.31 14.45
C SER A 126 8.15 -9.98 13.09
N ASP A 127 8.58 -11.25 13.09
CA ASP A 127 8.53 -12.17 11.93
C ASP A 127 9.19 -11.64 10.64
N GLY A 128 10.19 -10.77 10.77
CA GLY A 128 10.89 -10.19 9.63
C GLY A 128 10.05 -9.20 8.81
N PHE A 129 8.94 -8.68 9.37
CA PHE A 129 8.02 -7.80 8.63
C PHE A 129 8.72 -6.53 8.15
N ALA A 130 9.37 -5.79 9.05
CA ALA A 130 10.10 -4.57 8.70
C ALA A 130 11.20 -4.81 7.67
N GLU A 131 11.97 -5.88 7.83
CA GLU A 131 13.07 -6.26 6.95
C GLU A 131 12.58 -6.58 5.53
N ARG A 132 11.39 -7.17 5.40
CA ARG A 132 10.76 -7.40 4.08
C ARG A 132 10.34 -6.10 3.42
N LEU A 133 9.77 -5.17 4.18
CA LEU A 133 9.39 -3.84 3.68
C LEU A 133 10.62 -3.06 3.21
N PHE A 134 11.69 -3.01 4.00
CA PHE A 134 12.93 -2.31 3.63
C PHE A 134 13.68 -2.99 2.48
N ARG A 135 13.64 -4.32 2.40
CA ARG A 135 14.19 -5.05 1.23
C ARG A 135 13.43 -4.70 -0.04
N HIS A 136 12.10 -4.73 0.01
CA HIS A 136 11.26 -4.34 -1.13
C HIS A 136 11.53 -2.89 -1.55
N ALA A 137 11.64 -1.97 -0.60
CA ALA A 137 12.02 -0.58 -0.87
C ALA A 137 13.46 -0.40 -1.41
N THR A 138 14.35 -1.36 -1.18
CA THR A 138 15.69 -1.37 -1.80
C THR A 138 15.62 -1.81 -3.25
N GLU A 139 14.83 -2.83 -3.52
CA GLU A 139 14.66 -3.42 -4.85
C GLU A 139 13.82 -2.52 -5.79
N PHE A 140 12.81 -1.87 -5.23
CA PHE A 140 11.86 -0.99 -5.94
C PHE A 140 11.77 0.39 -5.28
N PRO A 141 12.79 1.26 -5.45
CA PRO A 141 12.86 2.57 -4.78
C PRO A 141 11.66 3.49 -5.06
N GLU A 142 11.00 3.35 -6.20
CA GLU A 142 9.79 4.10 -6.58
C GLU A 142 8.59 3.82 -5.67
N THR A 143 8.65 2.75 -4.86
CA THR A 143 7.63 2.40 -3.88
C THR A 143 7.79 3.19 -2.57
N VAL A 144 8.93 3.88 -2.38
CA VAL A 144 9.19 4.72 -1.22
C VAL A 144 8.56 6.10 -1.42
N LYS A 145 7.57 6.43 -0.59
CA LYS A 145 6.86 7.72 -0.68
C LYS A 145 7.46 8.76 0.28
N PRO A 146 7.34 10.07 0.02
CA PRO A 146 7.67 11.09 1.02
C PRO A 146 6.93 10.85 2.33
N TYR A 147 7.57 11.18 3.47
CA TYR A 147 6.91 11.10 4.76
C TYR A 147 5.74 12.11 4.86
N GLU A 148 4.60 11.62 5.31
CA GLU A 148 3.40 12.42 5.59
C GLU A 148 3.38 12.87 7.04
N GLN A 149 3.26 14.18 7.27
CA GLN A 149 3.27 14.74 8.62
C GLN A 149 2.10 14.19 9.45
N GLY A 150 2.42 13.68 10.64
CA GLY A 150 1.44 13.12 11.56
C GLY A 150 1.26 11.62 11.45
N TYR A 151 1.90 10.95 10.48
CA TYR A 151 1.91 9.49 10.43
C TYR A 151 2.89 8.97 11.49
N PRO A 152 2.47 8.06 12.39
CA PRO A 152 3.37 7.46 13.38
C PRO A 152 4.49 6.66 12.70
N ILE A 153 5.72 6.83 13.18
CA ILE A 153 6.89 6.05 12.76
C ILE A 153 7.00 4.83 13.68
N LEU A 154 7.05 3.63 13.09
CA LEU A 154 7.04 2.35 13.81
C LEU A 154 8.36 1.59 13.72
N ALA A 155 9.16 1.86 12.69
CA ALA A 155 10.52 1.36 12.55
C ALA A 155 11.36 2.31 11.69
N VAL A 156 12.68 2.24 11.86
CA VAL A 156 13.67 3.00 11.08
C VAL A 156 14.65 1.99 10.48
N ASP A 157 15.00 2.21 9.23
CA ASP A 157 16.03 1.45 8.53
C ASP A 157 17.40 1.95 9.01
N LEU A 158 18.10 1.13 9.82
CA LEU A 158 19.36 1.46 10.48
C LEU A 158 20.57 0.96 9.68
#